data_AF-A0A836K8U7-F1
#
_entry.id   AF-A0A836K8U7-F1
#
_cell.length_a   1.000
_cell.length_b   1.000
_cell.length_c   1.000
_cell.angle_alpha   90.00
_cell.angle_beta   90.00
_cell.angle_gamma   90.00
#
_symmetry.space_group_name_H-M   'P 1'
#
loop_
_entity.id
_entity.type
_entity.pdbx_description
1 polymer ?
#
loop_
_entity_poly.entity_id
_entity_poly.type
_entity_poly.pdbx_seq_one_letter_code
_entity_poly.pdbx_strand_id
1 'polypeptide(L)'
;MLCQCAIRRRVMEACELPCKGTINALGNTCLLPTQPWIQRISVSLDPSALLQAHDVAGHEVYGEEATRVTPPPLLTYLNGGDDLEGQNGDLDEKITRVRLVQFQKNTDEPMGITLKMNEDGQCFVARIMHGGMIHRQATLHVGDEIREINGIPVQNQSVNALQKILREARGSVTFKIVPSYRSAPPPCELFRIKPLPVLIFVRAQFDYDPLEDELIPCAQAGIAFRTGDILQIISKDDHHWWQARKDNAAGSAGLIPSPELQEWRIACMSMEKNKQEQDAEGEGGCSSHTEGCDGSTVNCSIFGRKKKQYKDKYLAKHNAVFDQLDLVTYEEVVKLPYPAFQRKTLVLLGAHGVGRRHIKNTIISKHPDKYAYPIPHTTRPPRSDEENGRNYYFVSHDEMMADIAANEYLEYDAMYGTKLETIRKIHEEGRMAILDVEPQALKVLRTAEFAPYKITSQNYILNIFELNRFSIKFDGSLERLAKESDMLKQAYGHFFDLTIVNNDLDETIAQLEAAIERVHTTPQWVPVSWVY
;
A
#
# COMPACT_ATOMS: atom_id res chain seq x y z
N MET A 1 29.37 5.99 -9.50
CA MET A 1 29.76 4.70 -10.12
C MET A 1 29.90 3.53 -9.15
N LEU A 2 29.85 3.70 -7.81
CA LEU A 2 29.87 2.57 -6.86
C LEU A 2 28.47 2.02 -6.45
N CYS A 3 27.37 2.68 -6.82
CA CYS A 3 26.00 2.17 -6.55
C CYS A 3 25.42 1.24 -7.64
N GLN A 4 26.03 1.13 -8.82
CA GLN A 4 25.53 0.23 -9.89
C GLN A 4 26.02 -1.22 -9.75
N CYS A 5 27.07 -1.48 -8.96
CA CYS A 5 27.58 -2.85 -8.74
C CYS A 5 26.76 -3.66 -7.71
N ALA A 6 26.02 -3.02 -6.81
CA ALA A 6 25.22 -3.73 -5.79
C ALA A 6 23.93 -4.35 -6.37
N ILE A 7 23.34 -3.74 -7.39
CA ILE A 7 22.10 -4.22 -8.02
C ILE A 7 22.38 -5.37 -8.99
N ARG A 8 23.53 -5.38 -9.67
CA ARG A 8 23.92 -6.51 -10.55
C ARG A 8 24.25 -7.80 -9.80
N ARG A 9 24.66 -7.75 -8.53
CA ARG A 9 24.95 -8.96 -7.74
C ARG A 9 23.69 -9.72 -7.31
N ARG A 10 22.58 -9.03 -7.01
CA ARG A 10 21.33 -9.69 -6.61
C ARG A 10 20.59 -10.39 -7.75
N VAL A 11 20.80 -9.97 -9.00
CA VAL A 11 20.12 -10.58 -10.16
C VAL A 11 20.83 -11.86 -10.65
N MET A 12 22.12 -12.04 -10.36
CA MET A 12 22.88 -13.24 -10.76
C MET A 12 22.80 -14.39 -9.73
N GLU A 13 22.55 -14.12 -8.44
CA GLU A 13 22.45 -15.18 -7.41
C GLU A 13 21.10 -15.94 -7.42
N ALA A 14 20.11 -15.49 -8.20
CA ALA A 14 18.84 -16.19 -8.35
C ALA A 14 18.83 -17.26 -9.48
N CYS A 15 19.92 -17.38 -10.25
CA CYS A 15 20.00 -18.31 -11.40
C CYS A 15 20.89 -19.54 -11.19
N GLU A 16 21.46 -19.75 -9.99
CA GLU A 16 22.23 -20.97 -9.72
C GLU A 16 21.82 -21.61 -8.38
N LEU A 17 20.83 -22.49 -8.42
CA LEU A 17 20.76 -23.61 -7.48
C LEU A 17 20.66 -24.92 -8.27
N PRO A 18 21.53 -25.91 -8.00
CA PRO A 18 21.69 -27.09 -8.84
C PRO A 18 20.56 -28.10 -8.62
N CYS A 19 19.96 -28.55 -9.72
CA CYS A 19 19.17 -29.78 -9.74
C CYS A 19 20.05 -30.97 -9.32
N LYS A 20 19.88 -31.45 -8.09
CA LYS A 20 20.22 -32.83 -7.73
C LYS A 20 18.91 -33.61 -7.58
N GLY A 21 18.46 -34.17 -8.71
CA GLY A 21 17.44 -35.20 -8.71
C GLY A 21 18.06 -36.53 -8.30
N THR A 22 17.63 -37.06 -7.16
CA THR A 22 17.82 -38.49 -6.83
C THR A 22 16.64 -39.23 -7.44
N ILE A 23 16.91 -40.05 -8.45
CA ILE A 23 15.98 -41.02 -9.02
C ILE A 23 15.71 -42.08 -7.94
N ASN A 24 14.45 -42.27 -7.55
CA ASN A 24 14.01 -43.53 -6.97
C ASN A 24 12.82 -44.04 -7.78
N ALA A 25 13.07 -45.16 -8.45
CA ALA A 25 12.07 -46.01 -9.06
C ALA A 25 11.22 -46.63 -7.94
N LEU A 26 9.91 -46.44 -8.04
CA LEU A 26 8.87 -47.43 -7.73
C LEU A 26 7.53 -46.73 -8.01
N GLY A 27 6.90 -47.13 -9.11
CA GLY A 27 5.59 -46.64 -9.50
C GLY A 27 4.56 -46.97 -8.43
N ASN A 28 3.82 -45.96 -8.00
CA ASN A 28 2.43 -46.10 -7.58
C ASN A 28 1.73 -44.74 -7.75
N THR A 29 0.70 -44.77 -8.57
CA THR A 29 -0.23 -43.69 -8.89
C THR A 29 -1.01 -43.24 -7.65
N CYS A 30 -0.91 -41.96 -7.29
CA CYS A 30 -1.92 -41.28 -6.47
C CYS A 30 -2.70 -40.30 -7.37
N LEU A 31 -3.94 -40.69 -7.67
CA LEU A 31 -4.95 -39.86 -8.30
C LEU A 31 -5.41 -38.79 -7.31
N LEU A 32 -5.18 -37.51 -7.61
CA LEU A 32 -5.88 -36.39 -6.99
C LEU A 32 -7.12 -36.04 -7.83
N PRO A 33 -8.24 -35.61 -7.22
CA PRO A 33 -9.47 -35.33 -7.93
C PRO A 33 -9.36 -34.06 -8.76
N THR A 34 -9.52 -34.21 -10.08
CA THR A 34 -9.62 -33.15 -11.07
C THR A 34 -10.96 -32.42 -10.95
N GLN A 35 -10.94 -31.12 -10.65
CA GLN A 35 -12.08 -30.22 -10.86
C GLN A 35 -11.99 -29.61 -12.27
N PRO A 36 -13.09 -29.60 -13.06
CA PRO A 36 -13.07 -29.30 -14.49
C PRO A 36 -13.17 -27.80 -14.77
N TRP A 37 -12.06 -27.08 -14.69
CA TRP A 37 -11.91 -25.74 -15.29
C TRP A 37 -10.46 -25.35 -15.63
N ILE A 38 -9.46 -26.16 -15.26
CA ILE A 38 -8.06 -25.99 -15.71
C ILE A 38 -7.89 -26.67 -17.07
N GLN A 39 -8.50 -26.08 -18.09
CA GLN A 39 -8.18 -26.38 -19.49
C GLN A 39 -8.29 -25.10 -20.33
N ARG A 40 -7.49 -24.10 -19.98
CA ARG A 40 -6.96 -23.11 -20.91
C ARG A 40 -5.83 -22.34 -20.24
N ILE A 41 -4.72 -22.24 -20.95
CA ILE A 41 -3.44 -21.62 -20.58
C ILE A 41 -2.55 -22.53 -19.71
N SER A 42 -2.06 -23.60 -20.35
CA SER A 42 -0.71 -24.06 -20.08
C SER A 42 0.08 -23.78 -21.36
N VAL A 43 0.75 -22.62 -21.40
CA VAL A 43 1.76 -22.34 -22.42
C VAL A 43 3.09 -22.67 -21.77
N SER A 44 3.56 -23.91 -21.98
CA SER A 44 4.99 -24.18 -21.89
C SER A 44 5.67 -23.30 -22.93
N LEU A 45 6.41 -22.28 -22.50
CA LEU A 45 7.24 -21.49 -23.41
C LEU A 45 8.30 -22.41 -24.03
N ASP A 46 8.12 -22.78 -25.29
CA ASP A 46 9.15 -23.41 -26.12
C ASP A 46 10.22 -22.34 -26.42
N PRO A 47 11.49 -22.54 -26.00
CA PRO A 47 12.58 -21.61 -26.30
C PRO A 47 12.76 -21.34 -27.80
N SER A 48 12.39 -22.31 -28.64
CA SER A 48 12.47 -22.21 -30.11
C SER A 48 11.44 -21.21 -30.65
N ALA A 49 10.25 -21.15 -30.05
CA ALA A 49 9.20 -20.20 -30.42
C ALA A 49 9.56 -18.76 -30.00
N LEU A 50 10.29 -18.61 -28.89
CA LEU A 50 10.80 -17.31 -28.45
C LEU A 50 11.90 -16.78 -29.37
N LEU A 51 12.80 -17.66 -29.81
CA LEU A 51 13.83 -17.32 -30.79
C LEU A 51 13.21 -16.96 -32.15
N GLN A 52 12.21 -17.73 -32.59
CA GLN A 52 11.52 -17.46 -33.84
C GLN A 52 10.73 -16.14 -33.79
N ALA A 53 10.10 -15.82 -32.65
CA ALA A 53 9.45 -14.52 -32.46
C ALA A 53 10.46 -13.35 -32.44
N HIS A 54 11.62 -13.57 -31.81
CA HIS A 54 12.72 -12.61 -31.82
C HIS A 54 13.27 -12.37 -33.24
N ASP A 55 13.46 -13.43 -34.02
CA ASP A 55 14.01 -13.33 -35.37
C ASP A 55 13.01 -12.73 -36.37
N VAL A 56 11.70 -13.00 -36.20
CA VAL A 56 10.63 -12.35 -36.97
C VAL A 56 10.55 -10.85 -36.63
N ALA A 57 10.60 -10.49 -35.35
CA ALA A 57 10.63 -9.08 -34.94
C ALA A 57 11.92 -8.38 -35.42
N GLY A 58 13.06 -9.09 -35.41
CA GLY A 58 14.32 -8.60 -35.97
C GLY A 58 14.24 -8.36 -37.47
N HIS A 59 13.55 -9.23 -38.23
CA HIS A 59 13.39 -9.07 -39.67
C HIS A 59 12.39 -7.95 -40.04
N GLU A 60 11.33 -7.73 -39.26
CA GLU A 60 10.39 -6.62 -39.48
C GLU A 60 11.01 -5.24 -39.17
N VAL A 61 11.99 -5.18 -38.26
CA VAL A 61 12.66 -3.92 -37.88
C VAL A 61 13.93 -3.64 -38.71
N TYR A 62 14.65 -4.68 -39.14
CA TYR A 62 15.95 -4.55 -39.80
C TYR A 62 16.02 -5.18 -41.21
N GLY A 63 14.94 -5.76 -41.72
CA GLY A 63 14.86 -6.35 -43.06
C GLY A 63 14.88 -5.30 -44.18
N GLU A 64 15.30 -5.70 -45.39
CA GLU A 64 15.43 -4.78 -46.53
C GLU A 64 14.09 -4.19 -47.01
N GLU A 65 12.95 -4.80 -46.65
CA GLU A 65 11.59 -4.28 -46.92
C GLU A 65 10.96 -3.52 -45.72
N ALA A 66 11.69 -3.30 -44.62
CA ALA A 66 11.16 -2.56 -43.47
C ALA A 66 10.91 -1.07 -43.82
N THR A 67 9.64 -0.65 -43.74
CA THR A 67 9.23 0.74 -43.99
C THR A 67 9.91 1.70 -42.99
N ARG A 68 10.96 2.40 -43.43
CA ARG A 68 11.71 3.36 -42.60
C ARG A 68 10.82 4.55 -42.22
N VAL A 69 10.33 4.58 -40.97
CA VAL A 69 9.65 5.74 -40.39
C VAL A 69 10.68 6.68 -39.77
N THR A 70 11.54 7.25 -40.60
CA THR A 70 12.38 8.41 -40.25
C THR A 70 12.86 9.00 -41.57
N PRO A 71 12.58 10.28 -41.88
CA PRO A 71 13.26 10.90 -43.00
C PRO A 71 14.76 11.01 -42.66
N PRO A 72 15.68 10.88 -43.64
CA PRO A 72 17.09 11.10 -43.38
C PRO A 72 17.30 12.57 -42.97
N PRO A 73 18.38 12.88 -42.22
CA PRO A 73 18.74 14.27 -42.01
C PRO A 73 18.99 14.94 -43.36
N LEU A 74 18.24 16.01 -43.67
CA LEU A 74 18.49 16.85 -44.83
C LEU A 74 19.81 17.60 -44.60
N LEU A 75 20.90 17.00 -45.08
CA LEU A 75 22.16 17.71 -45.33
C LEU A 75 22.10 18.26 -46.75
N THR A 76 22.13 19.59 -46.87
CA THR A 76 22.27 20.33 -48.12
C THR A 76 23.64 20.05 -48.71
N TYR A 77 23.74 19.14 -49.68
CA TYR A 77 24.90 19.06 -50.57
C TYR A 77 24.63 19.91 -51.81
N LEU A 78 25.12 21.15 -51.79
CA LEU A 78 25.43 21.89 -53.01
C LEU A 78 26.85 21.47 -53.43
N ASN A 79 26.96 20.90 -54.63
CA ASN A 79 28.25 20.63 -55.29
C ASN A 79 29.03 21.94 -55.45
N GLY A 80 30.32 21.88 -55.13
CA GLY A 80 31.22 23.04 -55.11
C GLY A 80 31.58 23.62 -56.47
N GLY A 81 32.07 24.86 -56.39
CA GLY A 81 32.79 25.57 -57.44
C GLY A 81 33.19 26.98 -56.96
N ASP A 82 34.50 27.16 -56.78
CA ASP A 82 35.30 28.40 -56.71
C ASP A 82 35.24 29.36 -55.49
N ASP A 83 36.41 29.41 -54.84
CA ASP A 83 37.23 30.57 -54.45
C ASP A 83 36.70 31.72 -53.58
N LEU A 84 37.60 32.09 -52.64
CA LEU A 84 37.83 33.35 -51.92
C LEU A 84 37.40 33.45 -50.45
N GLU A 85 38.36 33.95 -49.67
CA GLU A 85 38.39 34.21 -48.24
C GLU A 85 37.24 35.12 -47.75
N GLY A 86 36.78 34.91 -46.51
CA GLY A 86 35.93 35.87 -45.81
C GLY A 86 35.52 35.41 -44.40
N GLN A 87 35.99 36.15 -43.38
CA GLN A 87 35.49 36.10 -42.00
C GLN A 87 33.99 36.44 -41.96
N ASN A 88 33.20 35.66 -41.21
CA ASN A 88 32.37 36.11 -40.08
C ASN A 88 31.42 35.00 -39.63
N GLY A 89 31.17 34.97 -38.32
CA GLY A 89 30.43 33.91 -37.67
C GLY A 89 28.95 33.88 -38.01
N ASP A 90 28.34 32.73 -37.77
CA ASP A 90 26.91 32.64 -37.59
C ASP A 90 26.61 31.74 -36.39
N LEU A 91 25.91 32.34 -35.44
CA LEU A 91 25.29 31.65 -34.32
C LEU A 91 24.21 30.74 -34.91
N ASP A 92 24.32 29.44 -34.66
CA ASP A 92 23.25 28.48 -34.89
C ASP A 92 22.13 28.76 -33.86
N GLU A 93 21.38 29.85 -34.06
CA GLU A 93 20.13 30.12 -33.35
C GLU A 93 19.14 29.03 -33.73
N LYS A 94 19.01 28.02 -32.86
CA LYS A 94 17.91 27.06 -32.91
C LYS A 94 16.59 27.84 -32.93
N ILE A 95 15.98 27.97 -34.12
CA ILE A 95 14.63 28.54 -34.30
C ILE A 95 13.67 27.69 -33.46
N THR A 96 13.35 28.17 -32.27
CA THR A 96 12.38 27.55 -31.38
C THR A 96 10.99 27.86 -31.92
N ARG A 97 10.36 26.87 -32.56
CA ARG A 97 9.00 27.03 -33.08
C ARG A 97 8.02 27.22 -31.93
N VAL A 98 7.48 28.41 -31.83
CA VAL A 98 6.46 28.78 -30.84
C VAL A 98 5.08 28.39 -31.36
N ARG A 99 4.24 27.83 -30.49
CA ARG A 99 2.84 27.49 -30.75
C ARG A 99 1.92 28.34 -29.89
N LEU A 100 0.85 28.85 -30.49
CA LEU A 100 -0.24 29.48 -29.74
C LEU A 100 -1.29 28.41 -29.43
N VAL A 101 -1.67 28.28 -28.16
CA VAL A 101 -2.67 27.35 -27.67
C VAL A 101 -3.80 28.15 -27.05
N GLN A 102 -5.03 27.90 -27.47
CA GLN A 102 -6.20 28.62 -26.98
C GLN A 102 -7.23 27.63 -26.46
N PHE A 103 -7.80 27.92 -25.30
CA PHE A 103 -8.84 27.11 -24.68
C PHE A 103 -9.85 27.97 -23.92
N GLN A 104 -11.04 27.41 -23.68
CA GLN A 104 -12.13 28.09 -22.99
C GLN A 104 -12.21 27.64 -21.53
N LYS A 105 -12.05 28.58 -20.60
CA LYS A 105 -12.22 28.42 -19.14
C LYS A 105 -13.51 29.11 -18.69
N ASN A 106 -14.63 28.42 -18.91
CA ASN A 106 -15.98 28.91 -18.59
C ASN A 106 -16.49 28.44 -17.22
N THR A 107 -15.77 27.53 -16.58
CA THR A 107 -16.11 26.99 -15.25
C THR A 107 -15.14 27.50 -14.19
N ASP A 108 -15.56 27.45 -12.94
CA ASP A 108 -14.68 27.68 -11.78
C ASP A 108 -13.67 26.55 -11.53
N GLU A 109 -13.79 25.44 -12.28
CA GLU A 109 -12.85 24.32 -12.28
C GLU A 109 -11.40 24.78 -12.53
N PRO A 110 -10.43 24.23 -11.80
CA PRO A 110 -9.02 24.46 -12.10
C PRO A 110 -8.66 23.91 -13.48
N MET A 111 -7.63 24.47 -14.11
CA MET A 111 -7.15 23.99 -15.43
C MET A 111 -6.61 22.56 -15.38
N GLY A 112 -6.22 22.07 -14.18
CA GLY A 112 -5.65 20.74 -14.00
C GLY A 112 -4.20 20.65 -14.50
N ILE A 113 -3.40 21.70 -14.31
CA ILE A 113 -1.97 21.70 -14.62
C ILE A 113 -1.18 22.18 -13.41
N THR A 114 0.04 21.67 -13.25
CA THR A 114 1.02 22.26 -12.33
C THR A 114 2.19 22.80 -13.14
N LEU A 115 2.75 23.92 -12.68
CA LEU A 115 3.86 24.61 -13.33
C LEU A 115 5.11 24.51 -12.46
N LYS A 116 6.27 24.40 -13.11
CA LYS A 116 7.58 24.46 -12.47
C LYS A 116 8.39 25.60 -13.09
N MET A 117 9.06 26.37 -12.23
CA MET A 117 10.07 27.35 -12.62
C MET A 117 11.46 26.70 -12.53
N ASN A 118 12.33 26.96 -13.52
CA ASN A 118 13.75 26.65 -13.39
C ASN A 118 14.55 27.85 -12.87
N GLU A 119 15.85 27.65 -12.66
CA GLU A 119 16.78 28.68 -12.16
C GLU A 119 16.91 29.87 -13.13
N ASP A 120 16.68 29.65 -14.43
CA ASP A 120 16.70 30.68 -15.47
C ASP A 120 15.37 31.47 -15.59
N GLY A 121 14.40 31.21 -14.70
CA GLY A 121 13.10 31.87 -14.70
C GLY A 121 12.15 31.42 -15.82
N GLN A 122 12.44 30.30 -16.48
CA GLN A 122 11.60 29.66 -17.48
C GLN A 122 10.53 28.79 -16.80
N CYS A 123 9.33 28.79 -17.36
CA CYS A 123 8.18 28.11 -16.81
C CYS A 123 7.78 26.91 -17.67
N PHE A 124 7.66 25.74 -17.05
CA PHE A 124 7.31 24.50 -17.72
C PHE A 124 6.05 23.87 -17.13
N VAL A 125 5.26 23.20 -17.96
CA VAL A 125 4.20 22.31 -17.51
C VAL A 125 4.84 21.12 -16.82
N ALA A 126 4.72 21.04 -15.50
CA ALA A 126 5.29 19.95 -14.71
C ALA A 126 4.38 18.72 -14.67
N ARG A 127 3.06 18.93 -14.64
CA ARG A 127 2.07 17.85 -14.59
C ARG A 127 0.75 18.29 -15.21
N ILE A 128 0.01 17.32 -15.74
CA ILE A 128 -1.37 17.46 -16.14
C ILE A 128 -2.21 16.46 -15.34
N MET A 129 -3.28 16.95 -14.71
CA MET A 129 -4.20 16.18 -13.89
C MET A 129 -5.21 15.46 -14.78
N HIS A 130 -5.29 14.14 -14.67
CA HIS A 130 -6.24 13.32 -15.41
C HIS A 130 -7.68 13.75 -15.11
N GLY A 131 -8.50 13.81 -16.17
CA GLY A 131 -9.88 14.29 -16.10
C GLY A 131 -10.05 15.80 -15.93
N GLY A 132 -8.96 16.56 -15.69
CA GLY A 132 -9.00 18.03 -15.63
C GLY A 132 -9.26 18.67 -16.99
N MET A 133 -9.53 19.98 -17.00
CA MET A 133 -9.83 20.75 -18.21
C MET A 133 -8.80 20.57 -19.33
N ILE A 134 -7.52 20.76 -19.04
CA ILE A 134 -6.45 20.66 -20.04
C ILE A 134 -6.26 19.21 -20.53
N HIS A 135 -6.39 18.22 -19.64
CA HIS A 135 -6.35 16.80 -20.02
C HIS A 135 -7.45 16.47 -21.04
N ARG A 136 -8.69 16.89 -20.77
CA ARG A 136 -9.85 16.63 -21.66
C ARG A 136 -9.74 17.31 -23.02
N GLN A 137 -9.05 18.45 -23.09
CA GLN A 137 -8.86 19.20 -24.34
C GLN A 137 -7.58 18.81 -25.09
N ALA A 138 -6.64 18.12 -24.44
CA ALA A 138 -5.34 17.71 -25.00
C ALA A 138 -4.56 18.86 -25.66
N THR A 139 -4.64 20.06 -25.08
CA THR A 139 -4.10 21.30 -25.64
C THR A 139 -2.64 21.57 -25.24
N LEU A 140 -2.20 21.04 -24.10
CA LEU A 140 -0.84 21.15 -23.57
C LEU A 140 -0.30 19.77 -23.21
N HIS A 141 1.02 19.65 -23.16
CA HIS A 141 1.73 18.44 -22.74
C HIS A 141 2.68 18.74 -21.58
N VAL A 142 2.98 17.72 -20.78
CA VAL A 142 4.02 17.80 -19.76
C VAL A 142 5.36 18.08 -20.43
N GLY A 143 6.08 19.07 -19.91
CA GLY A 143 7.34 19.57 -20.45
C GLY A 143 7.22 20.79 -21.35
N ASP A 144 6.00 21.16 -21.82
CA ASP A 144 5.82 22.36 -22.63
C ASP A 144 6.27 23.60 -21.86
N GLU A 145 7.06 24.45 -22.52
CA GLU A 145 7.53 25.71 -21.95
C GLU A 145 6.51 26.81 -22.22
N ILE A 146 6.03 27.48 -21.18
CA ILE A 146 5.06 28.58 -21.30
C ILE A 146 5.82 29.92 -21.28
N ARG A 147 5.75 30.64 -22.38
CA ARG A 147 6.37 31.96 -22.55
C ARG A 147 5.42 33.10 -22.17
N GLU A 148 4.14 33.00 -22.55
CA GLU A 148 3.13 34.03 -22.26
C GLU A 148 1.77 33.40 -21.90
N ILE A 149 1.02 34.05 -21.00
CA ILE A 149 -0.36 33.73 -20.66
C ILE A 149 -1.22 34.98 -20.89
N ASN A 150 -2.17 34.92 -21.82
CA ASN A 150 -3.01 36.05 -22.23
C ASN A 150 -2.20 37.31 -22.61
N GLY A 151 -1.06 37.10 -23.28
CA GLY A 151 -0.12 38.17 -23.66
C GLY A 151 0.76 38.70 -22.53
N ILE A 152 0.63 38.17 -21.31
CA ILE A 152 1.51 38.51 -20.18
C ILE A 152 2.72 37.57 -20.18
N PRO A 153 3.96 38.09 -20.25
CA PRO A 153 5.16 37.28 -20.15
C PRO A 153 5.26 36.56 -18.80
N VAL A 154 5.60 35.28 -18.86
CA VAL A 154 5.71 34.41 -17.67
C VAL A 154 7.10 34.48 -17.03
N GLN A 155 8.12 34.85 -17.81
CA GLN A 155 9.50 34.91 -17.34
C GLN A 155 9.65 35.89 -16.17
N ASN A 156 10.42 35.49 -15.16
CA ASN A 156 10.67 36.26 -13.92
C ASN A 156 9.42 36.52 -13.06
N GLN A 157 8.27 35.91 -13.35
CA GLN A 157 7.11 35.96 -12.46
C GLN A 157 7.29 34.99 -11.29
N SER A 158 6.79 35.36 -10.11
CA SER A 158 6.74 34.42 -8.99
C SER A 158 5.68 33.33 -9.23
N VAL A 159 5.88 32.15 -8.64
CA VAL A 159 4.91 31.04 -8.70
C VAL A 159 3.52 31.50 -8.21
N ASN A 160 3.47 32.29 -7.14
CA ASN A 160 2.22 32.84 -6.59
C ASN A 160 1.52 33.79 -7.57
N ALA A 161 2.27 34.63 -8.28
CA ALA A 161 1.71 35.52 -9.30
C ALA A 161 1.11 34.71 -10.45
N LEU A 162 1.80 33.66 -10.92
CA LEU A 162 1.29 32.79 -11.98
C LEU A 162 0.07 31.99 -11.56
N GLN A 163 0.07 31.43 -10.34
CA GLN A 163 -1.11 30.77 -9.80
C GLN A 163 -2.31 31.71 -9.73
N LYS A 164 -2.10 32.98 -9.38
CA LYS A 164 -3.15 34.00 -9.39
C LYS A 164 -3.65 34.26 -10.82
N ILE A 165 -2.75 34.49 -11.78
CA ILE A 165 -3.10 34.69 -13.20
C ILE A 165 -3.94 33.53 -13.74
N LEU A 166 -3.53 32.28 -13.50
CA LEU A 166 -4.26 31.09 -13.94
C LEU A 166 -5.64 30.95 -13.28
N ARG A 167 -5.74 31.32 -11.99
CA ARG A 167 -6.99 31.26 -11.23
C ARG A 167 -7.99 32.29 -11.75
N GLU A 168 -7.54 33.51 -11.97
CA GLU A 168 -8.35 34.65 -12.44
C GLU A 168 -8.69 34.59 -13.93
N ALA A 169 -7.91 33.85 -14.73
CA ALA A 169 -8.20 33.66 -16.15
C ALA A 169 -9.58 33.02 -16.36
N ARG A 170 -10.47 33.69 -17.11
CA ARG A 170 -11.83 33.24 -17.44
C ARG A 170 -12.12 33.50 -18.91
N GLY A 171 -13.04 32.71 -19.49
CA GLY A 171 -13.38 32.79 -20.91
C GLY A 171 -12.26 32.25 -21.79
N SER A 172 -11.92 32.97 -22.85
CA SER A 172 -10.86 32.58 -23.78
C SER A 172 -9.46 32.81 -23.20
N VAL A 173 -8.76 31.73 -22.83
CA VAL A 173 -7.39 31.75 -22.33
C VAL A 173 -6.42 31.35 -23.44
N THR A 174 -5.34 32.10 -23.61
CA THR A 174 -4.34 31.89 -24.67
C THR A 174 -2.96 31.73 -24.06
N PHE A 175 -2.28 30.63 -24.37
CA PHE A 175 -0.90 30.38 -23.98
C PHE A 175 0.00 30.42 -25.21
N LYS A 176 1.15 31.08 -25.08
CA LYS A 176 2.23 31.01 -26.06
C LYS A 176 3.28 30.06 -25.52
N ILE A 177 3.49 28.93 -26.20
CA ILE A 177 4.33 27.84 -25.72
C ILE A 177 5.46 27.48 -26.69
N VAL A 178 6.54 26.94 -26.16
CA VAL A 178 7.51 26.14 -26.92
C VAL A 178 7.19 24.67 -26.60
N PRO A 179 6.68 23.88 -27.56
CA PRO A 179 6.34 22.49 -27.32
C PRO A 179 7.56 21.67 -26.89
N SER A 180 7.38 20.77 -25.94
CA SER A 180 8.42 19.78 -25.65
C SER A 180 8.36 18.66 -26.71
N TYR A 181 9.38 18.58 -27.55
CA TYR A 181 9.51 17.50 -28.54
C TYR A 181 10.01 16.20 -27.90
N ARG A 182 9.60 15.88 -26.68
CA ARG A 182 9.69 14.48 -26.25
C ARG A 182 8.56 13.76 -26.95
N SER A 183 8.89 12.63 -27.58
CA SER A 183 7.93 11.62 -27.99
C SER A 183 7.13 11.24 -26.74
N ALA A 184 6.06 11.96 -26.45
CA ALA A 184 5.14 11.57 -25.41
C ALA A 184 4.73 10.13 -25.76
N PRO A 185 4.84 9.16 -24.83
CA PRO A 185 4.18 7.89 -25.06
C PRO A 185 2.73 8.20 -25.46
N PRO A 186 2.19 7.52 -26.46
CA PRO A 186 0.86 7.83 -26.99
C PRO A 186 -0.11 7.99 -25.82
N PRO A 187 -1.01 9.00 -25.87
CA PRO A 187 -1.89 9.34 -24.76
C PRO A 187 -2.53 8.08 -24.22
N CYS A 188 -2.36 7.84 -22.92
CA CYS A 188 -2.83 6.65 -22.24
C CYS A 188 -4.36 6.72 -22.03
N GLU A 189 -5.14 7.10 -23.04
CA GLU A 189 -6.60 6.97 -23.02
C GLU A 189 -7.16 6.72 -24.44
N LEU A 190 -7.94 5.63 -24.54
CA LEU A 190 -9.10 5.47 -25.42
C LEU A 190 -8.92 5.25 -26.94
N PHE A 191 -7.82 4.63 -27.40
CA PHE A 191 -8.04 3.63 -28.46
C PHE A 191 -8.69 2.42 -27.79
N ARG A 192 -9.86 2.07 -28.29
CA ARG A 192 -10.72 0.94 -27.92
C ARG A 192 -10.04 -0.41 -28.23
N ILE A 193 -8.77 -0.57 -27.86
CA ILE A 193 -8.03 -1.82 -27.93
C ILE A 193 -8.47 -2.60 -26.69
N LYS A 194 -9.27 -3.63 -26.91
CA LYS A 194 -9.51 -4.64 -25.88
C LYS A 194 -8.14 -5.20 -25.47
N PRO A 195 -7.81 -5.28 -24.17
CA PRO A 195 -8.73 -5.18 -23.02
C PRO A 195 -8.92 -3.75 -22.50
N LEU A 196 -10.06 -3.52 -21.84
CA LEU A 196 -10.34 -2.29 -21.06
C LEU A 196 -9.13 -1.97 -20.14
N PRO A 197 -8.84 -0.69 -19.87
CA PRO A 197 -7.79 -0.31 -18.93
C PRO A 197 -8.04 -1.02 -17.60
N VAL A 198 -7.01 -1.70 -17.09
CA VAL A 198 -7.06 -2.39 -15.80
C VAL A 198 -7.26 -1.32 -14.73
N LEU A 199 -8.45 -1.25 -14.15
CA LEU A 199 -8.73 -0.33 -13.06
C LEU A 199 -8.04 -0.84 -11.81
N ILE A 200 -7.10 -0.05 -11.29
CA ILE A 200 -6.39 -0.36 -10.06
C ILE A 200 -7.08 0.37 -8.92
N PHE A 201 -7.53 -0.37 -7.91
CA PHE A 201 -8.06 0.19 -6.68
C PHE A 201 -7.16 -0.19 -5.52
N VAL A 202 -6.95 0.75 -4.61
CA VAL A 202 -6.20 0.55 -3.38
C VAL A 202 -7.02 0.98 -2.18
N ARG A 203 -6.80 0.32 -1.06
CA ARG A 203 -7.25 0.75 0.27
C ARG A 203 -6.09 1.47 0.95
N ALA A 204 -6.35 2.69 1.44
CA ALA A 204 -5.39 3.42 2.26
C ALA A 204 -5.18 2.73 3.61
N GLN A 205 -3.93 2.53 4.03
CA GLN A 205 -3.59 1.96 5.33
C GLN A 205 -3.18 3.04 6.36
N PHE A 206 -3.12 4.31 5.95
CA PHE A 206 -2.77 5.46 6.78
C PHE A 206 -3.67 6.66 6.48
N ASP A 207 -3.62 7.65 7.35
CA ASP A 207 -4.32 8.92 7.18
C ASP A 207 -3.41 9.93 6.46
N TYR A 208 -3.98 10.69 5.54
CA TYR A 208 -3.25 11.69 4.77
C TYR A 208 -4.02 13.00 4.67
N ASP A 209 -3.38 14.09 5.10
CA ASP A 209 -3.86 15.45 4.89
C ASP A 209 -2.84 16.23 4.02
N PRO A 210 -3.20 16.63 2.78
CA PRO A 210 -2.31 17.40 1.92
C PRO A 210 -2.04 18.82 2.44
N LEU A 211 -2.83 19.35 3.38
CA LEU A 211 -2.58 20.67 3.97
C LEU A 211 -1.45 20.66 5.00
N GLU A 212 -1.21 19.51 5.63
CA GLU A 212 -0.13 19.29 6.61
C GLU A 212 1.17 18.81 5.94
N ASP A 213 1.17 18.67 4.61
CA ASP A 213 2.26 18.06 3.85
C ASP A 213 3.10 19.12 3.13
N GLU A 214 4.28 19.41 3.64
CA GLU A 214 5.20 20.39 3.04
C GLU A 214 5.84 19.91 1.73
N LEU A 215 5.79 18.59 1.44
CA LEU A 215 6.42 18.01 0.24
C LEU A 215 5.50 18.04 -0.97
N ILE A 216 4.19 18.26 -0.78
CA ILE A 216 3.24 18.28 -1.89
C ILE A 216 3.49 19.49 -2.78
N PRO A 217 3.57 19.34 -4.12
CA PRO A 217 3.81 20.46 -5.01
C PRO A 217 2.72 21.55 -4.93
N CYS A 218 1.49 21.14 -4.61
CA CYS A 218 0.35 22.02 -4.46
C CYS A 218 -0.69 21.33 -3.57
N ALA A 219 -0.86 21.83 -2.34
CA ALA A 219 -1.77 21.24 -1.36
C ALA A 219 -3.22 21.14 -1.87
N GLN A 220 -3.65 22.12 -2.67
CA GLN A 220 -4.99 22.16 -3.26
C GLN A 220 -5.22 21.09 -4.33
N ALA A 221 -4.16 20.51 -4.89
CA ALA A 221 -4.24 19.42 -5.84
C ALA A 221 -4.24 18.05 -5.14
N GLY A 222 -3.94 17.99 -3.85
CA GLY A 222 -3.96 16.76 -3.06
C GLY A 222 -5.37 16.30 -2.72
N ILE A 223 -5.54 15.00 -2.51
CA ILE A 223 -6.78 14.43 -1.95
C ILE A 223 -6.52 13.93 -0.53
N ALA A 224 -7.21 14.52 0.44
CA ALA A 224 -7.19 14.02 1.81
C ALA A 224 -7.92 12.68 1.90
N PHE A 225 -7.37 11.72 2.63
CA PHE A 225 -8.02 10.43 2.87
C PHE A 225 -7.72 9.91 4.27
N ARG A 226 -8.57 8.98 4.72
CA ARG A 226 -8.38 8.26 5.97
C ARG A 226 -8.08 6.80 5.70
N THR A 227 -7.50 6.15 6.70
CA THR A 227 -7.31 4.71 6.76
C THR A 227 -8.62 4.00 6.47
N GLY A 228 -8.61 3.08 5.50
CA GLY A 228 -9.78 2.35 5.00
C GLY A 228 -10.46 2.97 3.77
N ASP A 229 -10.18 4.23 3.42
CA ASP A 229 -10.71 4.84 2.18
C ASP A 229 -10.23 4.05 0.95
N ILE A 230 -11.13 3.90 -0.03
CA ILE A 230 -10.81 3.24 -1.31
C ILE A 230 -10.49 4.31 -2.36
N LEU A 231 -9.34 4.16 -2.99
CA LEU A 231 -8.80 5.07 -4.00
C LEU A 231 -8.62 4.32 -5.32
N GLN A 232 -9.16 4.87 -6.39
CA GLN A 232 -8.87 4.43 -7.74
C GLN A 232 -7.59 5.11 -8.21
N ILE A 233 -6.57 4.33 -8.55
CA ILE A 233 -5.31 4.83 -9.10
C ILE A 233 -5.49 5.09 -10.60
N ILE A 234 -5.17 6.31 -11.01
CA ILE A 234 -5.32 6.79 -12.39
C ILE A 234 -3.97 6.80 -13.11
N SER A 235 -2.92 7.31 -12.46
CA SER A 235 -1.55 7.30 -13.01
C SER A 235 -0.52 7.12 -11.89
N LYS A 236 0.50 6.31 -12.20
CA LYS A 236 1.69 6.04 -11.37
C LYS A 236 2.97 6.62 -12.01
N ASP A 237 2.84 7.53 -12.98
CA ASP A 237 3.97 8.00 -13.81
C ASP A 237 5.00 8.82 -13.01
N ASP A 238 4.54 9.46 -11.94
CA ASP A 238 5.42 10.18 -11.01
C ASP A 238 5.78 9.27 -9.83
N HIS A 239 7.09 9.10 -9.63
CA HIS A 239 7.64 8.23 -8.57
C HIS A 239 7.24 8.63 -7.15
N HIS A 240 6.91 9.90 -6.90
CA HIS A 240 6.60 10.38 -5.56
C HIS A 240 5.10 10.67 -5.38
N TRP A 241 4.41 11.06 -6.45
CA TRP A 241 3.04 11.58 -6.38
C TRP A 241 2.10 10.95 -7.40
N TRP A 242 1.36 9.94 -6.97
CA TRP A 242 0.37 9.29 -7.83
C TRP A 242 -0.87 10.16 -8.03
N GLN A 243 -1.51 9.99 -9.19
CA GLN A 243 -2.82 10.57 -9.43
C GLN A 243 -3.89 9.54 -9.11
N ALA A 244 -4.82 9.91 -8.23
CA ALA A 244 -5.89 9.05 -7.79
C ALA A 244 -7.20 9.82 -7.61
N ARG A 245 -8.29 9.08 -7.44
CA ARG A 245 -9.60 9.61 -7.04
C ARG A 245 -10.23 8.69 -6.00
N LYS A 246 -11.07 9.22 -5.12
CA LYS A 246 -11.85 8.38 -4.20
C LYS A 246 -12.88 7.56 -4.98
N ASP A 247 -13.18 6.35 -4.49
CA ASP A 247 -14.25 5.51 -5.05
C ASP A 247 -15.56 6.31 -5.09
N ASN A 248 -16.26 6.27 -6.23
CA ASN A 248 -17.50 7.01 -6.51
C ASN A 248 -17.40 8.56 -6.47
N ALA A 249 -16.22 9.16 -6.30
CA ALA A 249 -16.07 10.61 -6.42
C ALA A 249 -16.11 11.02 -7.91
N ALA A 250 -16.92 12.03 -8.24
CA ALA A 250 -16.91 12.65 -9.56
C ALA A 250 -15.86 13.78 -9.62
N GLY A 251 -15.23 13.98 -10.78
CA GLY A 251 -14.28 15.08 -11.00
C GLY A 251 -12.90 14.63 -11.49
N SER A 252 -11.94 15.55 -11.46
CA SER A 252 -10.55 15.29 -11.84
C SER A 252 -9.82 14.46 -10.78
N ALA A 253 -8.76 13.77 -11.20
CA ALA A 253 -7.84 13.15 -10.26
C ALA A 253 -7.16 14.20 -9.37
N GLY A 254 -6.76 13.78 -8.18
CA GLY A 254 -5.90 14.54 -7.28
C GLY A 254 -4.65 13.75 -6.91
N LEU A 255 -3.77 14.38 -6.16
CA LEU A 255 -2.47 13.82 -5.79
C LEU A 255 -2.54 13.08 -4.46
N ILE A 256 -1.89 11.92 -4.44
CA ILE A 256 -1.59 11.15 -3.23
C ILE A 256 -0.10 10.82 -3.22
N PRO A 257 0.51 10.65 -2.03
CA PRO A 257 1.86 10.12 -1.95
C PRO A 257 1.90 8.72 -2.58
N SER A 258 2.96 8.44 -3.32
CA SER A 258 3.31 7.09 -3.74
C SER A 258 3.65 6.21 -2.54
N PRO A 259 3.61 4.87 -2.67
CA PRO A 259 4.18 3.97 -1.69
C PRO A 259 5.60 4.39 -1.31
N GLU A 260 6.47 4.61 -2.30
CA GLU A 260 7.88 4.97 -2.11
C GLU A 260 8.07 6.24 -1.26
N LEU A 261 7.28 7.28 -1.53
CA LEU A 261 7.31 8.52 -0.74
C LEU A 261 6.83 8.27 0.69
N GLN A 262 5.81 7.42 0.88
CA GLN A 262 5.31 7.08 2.19
C GLN A 262 6.30 6.21 2.99
N GLU A 263 6.99 5.26 2.35
CA GLU A 263 8.05 4.48 3.02
C GLU A 263 9.18 5.40 3.49
N TRP A 264 9.57 6.35 2.65
CA TRP A 264 10.59 7.34 2.98
C TRP A 264 10.18 8.18 4.20
N ARG A 265 8.91 8.63 4.28
CA ARG A 265 8.38 9.35 5.44
C ARG A 265 8.47 8.53 6.73
N ILE A 266 8.04 7.27 6.68
CA ILE A 266 8.09 6.35 7.82
C ILE A 266 9.53 6.15 8.29
N ALA A 267 10.47 5.98 7.35
CA ALA A 267 11.89 5.85 7.65
C ALA A 267 12.46 7.11 8.32
N CYS A 268 12.14 8.30 7.81
CA CYS A 268 12.56 9.58 8.39
C CYS A 268 12.03 9.79 9.82
N MET A 269 10.74 9.58 10.04
CA MET A 269 10.13 9.70 11.38
C MET A 269 10.76 8.73 12.39
N SER A 270 11.09 7.50 11.95
CA SER A 270 11.75 6.51 12.80
C SER A 270 13.17 6.93 13.19
N MET A 271 13.90 7.57 12.28
CA MET A 271 15.23 8.11 12.57
C MET A 271 15.19 9.30 13.54
N GLU A 272 14.19 10.17 13.42
CA GLU A 272 14.00 11.32 14.32
C GLU A 272 13.63 10.88 15.74
N LYS A 273 12.73 9.91 15.86
CA LYS A 273 12.36 9.33 17.16
C LYS A 273 13.56 8.71 17.88
N ASN A 274 14.38 7.95 17.14
CA ASN A 274 15.60 7.34 17.70
C ASN A 274 16.64 8.39 18.15
N LYS A 275 16.69 9.56 17.52
CA LYS A 275 17.55 10.68 17.96
C LYS A 275 17.01 11.31 19.24
N GLN A 276 15.72 11.62 19.29
CA GLN A 276 15.08 12.16 20.50
C GLN A 276 15.21 11.22 21.71
N GLU A 277 15.11 9.90 21.52
CA GLU A 277 15.32 8.93 22.60
C GLU A 277 16.79 8.89 23.07
N GLN A 278 17.75 9.05 22.17
CA GLN A 278 19.18 9.16 22.52
C GLN A 278 19.51 10.47 23.24
N ASP A 279 18.89 11.58 22.82
CA ASP A 279 19.07 12.89 23.44
C ASP A 279 18.39 12.96 24.82
N ALA A 280 17.24 12.30 24.99
CA ALA A 280 16.53 12.20 26.27
C ALA A 280 17.23 11.29 27.30
N GLU A 281 17.94 10.24 26.85
CA GLU A 281 18.79 9.42 27.74
C GLU A 281 20.16 10.09 28.04
N GLY A 282 20.53 11.17 27.34
CA GLY A 282 21.79 11.91 27.48
C GLY A 282 21.86 12.92 28.63
N GLU A 283 20.74 13.33 29.24
CA GLU A 283 20.72 14.27 30.37
C GLU A 283 20.74 13.58 31.75
N GLY A 284 20.79 12.25 31.78
CA GLY A 284 20.64 11.44 33.01
C GLY A 284 21.82 10.53 33.36
N GLY A 285 22.98 11.09 33.72
CA GLY A 285 23.86 10.44 34.71
C GLY A 285 25.37 10.43 34.43
N CYS A 286 26.14 11.11 35.27
CA CYS A 286 26.99 10.47 36.29
C CYS A 286 27.75 11.53 37.10
N SER A 287 27.26 11.83 38.31
CA SER A 287 28.05 12.47 39.37
C SER A 287 28.70 11.37 40.21
N SER A 288 29.90 10.93 39.84
CA SER A 288 30.76 10.18 40.75
C SER A 288 32.21 10.68 40.65
N HIS A 289 32.59 11.41 41.68
CA HIS A 289 33.92 11.54 42.29
C HIS A 289 35.19 11.37 41.43
N THR A 290 35.96 12.46 41.48
CA THR A 290 37.42 12.63 41.35
C THR A 290 38.29 11.40 41.62
N GLU A 291 39.17 11.06 40.67
CA GLU A 291 40.66 11.12 40.76
C GLU A 291 41.34 10.10 39.83
N GLY A 292 42.22 10.60 38.94
CA GLY A 292 43.39 9.88 38.42
C GLY A 292 43.19 8.89 37.26
N CYS A 293 43.46 9.32 36.03
CA CYS A 293 43.98 8.46 34.95
C CYS A 293 44.57 9.32 33.83
N ASP A 294 45.88 9.22 33.68
CA ASP A 294 46.74 9.88 32.71
C ASP A 294 46.62 9.23 31.30
N GLY A 295 46.95 10.03 30.29
CA GLY A 295 47.36 9.70 28.93
C GLY A 295 46.94 8.39 28.23
N SER A 296 46.32 8.57 27.06
CA SER A 296 46.39 7.69 25.89
C SER A 296 45.55 6.41 25.92
N THR A 297 44.39 6.45 25.25
CA THR A 297 44.02 5.46 24.23
C THR A 297 42.74 5.90 23.52
N VAL A 298 42.86 6.14 22.22
CA VAL A 298 41.74 6.10 21.30
C VAL A 298 41.27 4.65 21.28
N ASN A 299 40.09 4.35 21.81
CA ASN A 299 39.47 3.05 21.51
C ASN A 299 37.95 3.16 21.41
N CYS A 300 37.49 3.11 20.17
CA CYS A 300 36.12 2.89 19.77
C CYS A 300 35.56 1.66 20.49
N SER A 301 34.46 1.85 21.23
CA SER A 301 33.63 0.75 21.73
C SER A 301 32.23 0.89 21.16
N ILE A 302 32.09 0.59 19.87
CA ILE A 302 30.82 0.36 19.15
C ILE A 302 30.23 -0.99 19.60
N PHE A 303 30.06 -1.21 20.89
CA PHE A 303 29.31 -2.37 21.42
C PHE A 303 28.67 -1.99 22.76
N GLY A 304 27.81 -0.96 22.71
CA GLY A 304 26.77 -0.75 23.71
C GLY A 304 25.81 -1.94 23.66
N ARG A 305 25.67 -2.61 24.80
CA ARG A 305 24.85 -3.80 25.02
C ARG A 305 23.49 -3.65 24.34
N LYS A 306 23.20 -4.53 23.36
CA LYS A 306 21.84 -4.73 22.86
C LYS A 306 20.95 -5.00 24.07
N LYS A 307 20.17 -3.99 24.47
CA LYS A 307 18.97 -4.16 25.29
C LYS A 307 18.21 -5.27 24.58
N LYS A 308 18.05 -6.40 25.28
CA LYS A 308 17.38 -7.60 24.78
C LYS A 308 15.97 -7.18 24.37
N GLN A 309 15.80 -6.73 23.12
CA GLN A 309 14.50 -6.70 22.47
C GLN A 309 13.91 -8.08 22.72
N TYR A 310 12.67 -8.10 23.23
CA TYR A 310 11.86 -9.29 23.24
C TYR A 310 12.00 -9.92 21.85
N LYS A 311 12.79 -10.99 21.79
CA LYS A 311 13.06 -11.70 20.56
C LYS A 311 11.76 -12.44 20.32
N ASP A 312 10.84 -11.78 19.63
CA ASP A 312 9.63 -12.40 19.13
C ASP A 312 10.05 -13.72 18.47
N LYS A 313 9.52 -14.82 19.01
CA LYS A 313 9.83 -16.17 18.56
C LYS A 313 9.19 -16.36 17.19
N TYR A 314 9.82 -15.88 16.11
CA TYR A 314 9.34 -16.16 14.75
C TYR A 314 10.40 -16.79 13.86
N LEU A 315 9.94 -17.75 13.07
CA LEU A 315 10.67 -18.47 12.04
C LEU A 315 10.88 -17.55 10.83
N ALA A 316 12.11 -17.54 10.30
CA ALA A 316 12.55 -16.69 9.18
C ALA A 316 11.80 -16.89 7.84
N LYS A 317 10.89 -17.86 7.75
CA LYS A 317 10.24 -18.28 6.48
C LYS A 317 9.15 -17.32 5.99
N HIS A 318 8.58 -16.49 6.87
CA HIS A 318 7.51 -15.54 6.54
C HIS A 318 7.95 -14.07 6.60
N ASN A 319 9.26 -13.79 6.75
CA ASN A 319 9.78 -12.42 6.89
C ASN A 319 9.28 -11.47 5.78
N ALA A 320 9.24 -11.90 4.52
CA ALA A 320 8.76 -11.04 3.43
C ALA A 320 7.28 -10.63 3.57
N VAL A 321 6.43 -11.48 4.15
CA VAL A 321 5.01 -11.16 4.44
C VAL A 321 4.91 -10.28 5.68
N PHE A 322 5.76 -10.53 6.68
CA PHE A 322 5.81 -9.72 7.90
C PHE A 322 6.35 -8.31 7.67
N ASP A 323 7.41 -8.17 6.87
CA ASP A 323 8.01 -6.89 6.48
C ASP A 323 7.03 -6.04 5.64
N GLN A 324 6.16 -6.68 4.84
CA GLN A 324 5.07 -6.02 4.12
C GLN A 324 3.91 -5.60 5.04
N LEU A 325 3.60 -6.39 6.08
CA LEU A 325 2.58 -6.03 7.07
C LEU A 325 2.99 -4.85 7.96
N ASP A 326 4.30 -4.62 8.12
CA ASP A 326 4.83 -3.48 8.87
C ASP A 326 4.86 -2.18 8.04
N LEU A 327 4.68 -2.26 6.71
CA LEU A 327 4.79 -1.13 5.80
C LEU A 327 3.39 -0.57 5.43
N VAL A 328 2.96 0.38 6.26
CA VAL A 328 1.61 0.97 6.23
C VAL A 328 1.49 2.01 5.10
N THR A 329 1.29 1.53 3.87
CA THR A 329 1.09 2.38 2.66
C THR A 329 -0.31 2.16 2.08
N TYR A 330 -0.43 1.28 1.10
CA TYR A 330 -1.64 0.99 0.36
C TYR A 330 -1.77 -0.51 0.14
N GLU A 331 -2.99 -1.01 0.14
CA GLU A 331 -3.27 -2.40 -0.21
C GLU A 331 -4.10 -2.45 -1.49
N GLU A 332 -3.64 -3.16 -2.51
CA GLU A 332 -4.43 -3.35 -3.73
C GLU A 332 -5.68 -4.20 -3.44
N VAL A 333 -6.84 -3.72 -3.89
CA VAL A 333 -8.14 -4.34 -3.61
C VAL A 333 -9.00 -4.49 -4.86
N VAL A 334 -9.90 -5.46 -4.82
CA VAL A 334 -10.92 -5.71 -5.84
C VAL A 334 -12.30 -5.76 -5.18
N LYS A 335 -13.31 -5.23 -5.89
CA LYS A 335 -14.70 -5.26 -5.44
C LYS A 335 -15.36 -6.54 -5.93
N LEU A 336 -15.68 -7.46 -5.03
CA LEU A 336 -16.38 -8.68 -5.35
C LEU A 336 -17.89 -8.51 -5.10
N PRO A 337 -18.75 -8.88 -6.07
CA PRO A 337 -20.19 -8.78 -5.90
C PRO A 337 -20.70 -9.85 -4.94
N TYR A 338 -21.83 -9.58 -4.29
CA TYR A 338 -22.61 -10.63 -3.65
C TYR A 338 -23.28 -11.51 -4.74
N PRO A 339 -23.33 -12.85 -4.60
CA PRO A 339 -22.81 -13.70 -3.51
C PRO A 339 -21.42 -14.30 -3.77
N ALA A 340 -20.64 -13.77 -4.72
CA ALA A 340 -19.37 -14.37 -5.15
C ALA A 340 -18.30 -14.43 -4.04
N PHE A 341 -18.44 -13.62 -3.00
CA PHE A 341 -17.56 -13.64 -1.83
C PHE A 341 -18.35 -13.47 -0.53
N GLN A 342 -18.00 -14.27 0.47
CA GLN A 342 -18.55 -14.19 1.83
C GLN A 342 -17.41 -14.29 2.84
N ARG A 343 -17.51 -13.52 3.93
CA ARG A 343 -16.57 -13.62 5.04
C ARG A 343 -16.90 -14.90 5.81
N LYS A 344 -15.87 -15.64 6.21
CA LYS A 344 -16.05 -16.92 6.93
C LYS A 344 -15.69 -16.82 8.40
N THR A 345 -14.84 -15.87 8.76
CA THR A 345 -14.38 -15.66 10.13
C THR A 345 -14.71 -14.22 10.58
N LEU A 346 -15.25 -14.09 11.78
CA LEU A 346 -15.38 -12.84 12.51
C LEU A 346 -14.31 -12.78 13.60
N VAL A 347 -13.47 -11.75 13.59
CA VAL A 347 -12.39 -11.58 14.57
C VAL A 347 -12.71 -10.39 15.46
N LEU A 348 -12.85 -10.65 16.77
CA LEU A 348 -13.09 -9.66 17.81
C LEU A 348 -11.77 -9.28 18.48
N LEU A 349 -11.31 -8.06 18.20
CA LEU A 349 -10.12 -7.45 18.80
C LEU A 349 -10.52 -6.41 19.84
N GLY A 350 -9.64 -6.14 20.79
CA GLY A 350 -9.90 -5.19 21.87
C GLY A 350 -9.06 -5.46 23.10
N ALA A 351 -8.94 -4.45 23.96
CA ALA A 351 -8.20 -4.55 25.22
C ALA A 351 -8.72 -5.69 26.12
N HIS A 352 -7.87 -6.14 27.06
CA HIS A 352 -8.32 -7.14 28.03
C HIS A 352 -9.43 -6.54 28.92
N GLY A 353 -10.49 -7.31 29.15
CA GLY A 353 -11.63 -6.85 29.95
C GLY A 353 -12.70 -6.04 29.21
N VAL A 354 -12.54 -5.74 27.90
CA VAL A 354 -13.54 -4.98 27.13
C VAL A 354 -14.84 -5.75 26.80
N GLY A 355 -14.96 -7.00 27.23
CA GLY A 355 -16.19 -7.80 27.07
C GLY A 355 -16.26 -8.69 25.81
N ARG A 356 -15.15 -8.86 25.06
CA ARG A 356 -15.09 -9.71 23.85
C ARG A 356 -15.71 -11.10 24.04
N ARG A 357 -15.32 -11.79 25.13
CA ARG A 357 -15.84 -13.12 25.47
C ARG A 357 -17.35 -13.13 25.66
N HIS A 358 -17.89 -12.07 26.29
CA HIS A 358 -19.31 -11.96 26.55
C HIS A 358 -20.08 -11.73 25.24
N ILE A 359 -19.61 -10.79 24.41
CA ILE A 359 -20.15 -10.51 23.07
C ILE A 359 -20.22 -11.80 22.23
N LYS A 360 -19.09 -12.52 22.15
CA LYS A 360 -18.98 -13.79 21.45
C LYS A 360 -20.04 -14.80 21.93
N ASN A 361 -20.07 -15.06 23.24
CA ASN A 361 -20.96 -16.07 23.81
C ASN A 361 -22.43 -15.74 23.58
N THR A 362 -22.80 -14.46 23.68
CA THR A 362 -24.17 -13.99 23.42
C THR A 362 -24.59 -14.23 21.98
N ILE A 363 -23.73 -13.89 21.00
CA ILE A 363 -24.04 -14.08 19.57
C ILE A 363 -24.19 -15.57 19.21
N ILE A 364 -23.26 -16.40 19.69
CA ILE A 364 -23.31 -17.85 19.43
C ILE A 364 -24.56 -18.48 20.08
N SER A 365 -24.91 -18.06 21.29
CA SER A 365 -26.11 -18.58 21.97
C SER A 365 -27.39 -18.15 21.28
N LYS A 366 -27.41 -16.95 20.67
CA LYS A 366 -28.57 -16.41 19.96
C LYS A 366 -28.77 -17.05 18.58
N HIS A 367 -27.68 -17.38 17.87
CA HIS A 367 -27.73 -18.01 16.53
C HIS A 367 -26.74 -19.18 16.40
N PRO A 368 -27.00 -20.31 17.09
CA PRO A 368 -26.07 -21.46 17.13
C PRO A 368 -25.91 -22.19 15.78
N ASP A 369 -26.88 -22.01 14.89
CA ASP A 369 -26.89 -22.51 13.52
C ASP A 369 -25.99 -21.70 12.58
N LYS A 370 -25.69 -20.44 12.92
CA LYS A 370 -24.90 -19.53 12.08
C LYS A 370 -23.48 -19.35 12.57
N TYR A 371 -23.25 -19.39 13.88
CA TYR A 371 -21.98 -19.04 14.49
C TYR A 371 -21.44 -20.14 15.38
N ALA A 372 -20.11 -20.26 15.40
CA ALA A 372 -19.41 -21.16 16.31
C ALA A 372 -18.06 -20.58 16.76
N TYR A 373 -17.58 -21.06 17.89
CA TYR A 373 -16.25 -20.76 18.41
C TYR A 373 -15.37 -22.02 18.26
N PRO A 374 -14.13 -21.93 17.75
CA PRO A 374 -13.25 -23.08 17.67
C PRO A 374 -12.89 -23.58 19.06
N ILE A 375 -13.12 -24.87 19.29
CA ILE A 375 -12.79 -25.53 20.55
C ILE A 375 -11.26 -25.57 20.70
N PRO A 376 -10.70 -24.97 21.77
CA PRO A 376 -9.26 -24.93 21.96
C PRO A 376 -8.71 -26.31 22.32
N HIS A 377 -7.42 -26.50 22.04
CA HIS A 377 -6.66 -27.69 22.40
C HIS A 377 -5.88 -27.41 23.68
N THR A 378 -5.74 -28.42 24.54
CA THR A 378 -4.96 -28.32 25.78
C THR A 378 -4.15 -29.58 26.03
N THR A 379 -2.97 -29.40 26.63
CA THR A 379 -2.09 -30.47 27.12
C THR A 379 -2.39 -30.88 28.55
N ARG A 380 -3.28 -30.13 29.24
CA ARG A 380 -3.76 -30.47 30.57
C ARG A 380 -4.58 -31.76 30.49
N PRO A 381 -4.46 -32.71 31.44
CA PRO A 381 -5.33 -33.88 31.47
C PRO A 381 -6.81 -33.49 31.72
N PRO A 382 -7.77 -34.24 31.14
CA PRO A 382 -9.20 -34.02 31.36
C PRO A 382 -9.56 -34.25 32.83
N ARG A 383 -10.45 -33.40 33.37
CA ARG A 383 -11.10 -33.65 34.68
C ARG A 383 -12.20 -34.70 34.52
N SER A 384 -12.68 -35.22 35.65
CA SER A 384 -13.71 -36.28 35.69
C SER A 384 -15.02 -35.91 35.00
N ASP A 385 -15.33 -34.62 34.90
CA ASP A 385 -16.55 -34.06 34.30
C ASP A 385 -16.32 -33.46 32.89
N GLU A 386 -15.09 -33.56 32.36
CA GLU A 386 -14.73 -32.99 31.07
C GLU A 386 -14.69 -34.05 29.96
N GLU A 387 -15.37 -33.75 28.86
CA GLU A 387 -15.41 -34.59 27.66
C GLU A 387 -14.53 -33.99 26.55
N ASN A 388 -13.76 -34.85 25.88
CA ASN A 388 -12.95 -34.45 24.73
C ASN A 388 -13.82 -33.95 23.58
N GLY A 389 -13.48 -32.79 23.02
CA GLY A 389 -14.22 -32.17 21.92
C GLY A 389 -15.49 -31.44 22.33
N ARG A 390 -15.67 -31.16 23.62
CA ARG A 390 -16.76 -30.31 24.12
C ARG A 390 -16.27 -28.90 24.46
N ASN A 391 -15.50 -28.76 25.53
CA ASN A 391 -14.87 -27.48 25.92
C ASN A 391 -13.40 -27.41 25.50
N TYR A 392 -12.74 -28.56 25.41
CA TYR A 392 -11.35 -28.68 25.01
C TYR A 392 -11.14 -29.95 24.19
N TYR A 393 -10.20 -29.91 23.26
CA TYR A 393 -9.53 -31.10 22.74
C TYR A 393 -8.30 -31.39 23.60
N PHE A 394 -8.26 -32.57 24.22
CA PHE A 394 -7.16 -33.00 25.06
C PHE A 394 -6.12 -33.72 24.19
N VAL A 395 -4.94 -33.13 24.07
CA VAL A 395 -3.82 -33.65 23.26
C VAL A 395 -2.58 -33.84 24.10
N SER A 396 -1.65 -34.67 23.63
CA SER A 396 -0.36 -34.82 24.32
C SER A 396 0.52 -33.57 24.13
N HIS A 397 1.46 -33.34 25.05
CA HIS A 397 2.43 -32.25 24.90
C HIS A 397 3.27 -32.42 23.64
N ASP A 398 3.73 -33.64 23.34
CA ASP A 398 4.56 -33.93 22.17
C ASP A 398 3.78 -33.68 20.86
N GLU A 399 2.50 -34.07 20.80
CA GLU A 399 1.62 -33.77 19.65
C GLU A 399 1.45 -32.26 19.46
N MET A 400 1.11 -31.53 20.52
CA MET A 400 0.95 -30.07 20.45
C MET A 400 2.25 -29.40 19.97
N MET A 401 3.41 -29.81 20.47
CA MET A 401 4.70 -29.25 20.05
C MET A 401 5.05 -29.58 18.59
N ALA A 402 4.72 -30.79 18.12
CA ALA A 402 4.91 -31.17 16.72
C ALA A 402 4.03 -30.33 15.77
N ASP A 403 2.76 -30.13 16.14
CA ASP A 403 1.82 -29.33 15.37
C ASP A 403 2.17 -27.82 15.38
N ILE A 404 2.66 -27.31 16.51
CA ILE A 404 3.20 -25.94 16.59
C ILE A 404 4.39 -25.79 15.63
N ALA A 405 5.31 -26.77 15.61
CA ALA A 405 6.44 -26.76 14.69
C ALA A 405 6.00 -26.86 13.20
N ALA A 406 4.86 -27.49 12.94
CA ALA A 406 4.23 -27.57 11.63
C ALA A 406 3.44 -26.30 11.23
N ASN A 407 3.27 -25.32 12.13
CA ASN A 407 2.46 -24.11 11.96
C ASN A 407 0.94 -24.37 11.85
N GLU A 408 0.44 -25.40 12.53
CA GLU A 408 -1.00 -25.75 12.54
C GLU A 408 -1.80 -25.03 13.66
N TYR A 409 -1.12 -24.23 14.48
CA TYR A 409 -1.73 -23.42 15.54
C TYR A 409 -1.81 -21.95 15.14
N LEU A 410 -2.99 -21.35 15.36
CA LEU A 410 -3.21 -19.92 15.20
C LEU A 410 -2.52 -19.13 16.31
N GLU A 411 -2.77 -19.53 17.56
CA GLU A 411 -2.20 -18.96 18.78
C GLU A 411 -2.05 -20.09 19.80
N TYR A 412 -1.01 -19.99 20.63
CA TYR A 412 -0.73 -20.95 21.68
C TYR A 412 0.01 -20.29 22.84
N ASP A 413 -0.26 -20.80 24.04
CA ASP A 413 0.48 -20.55 25.27
C ASP A 413 0.96 -21.90 25.83
N ALA A 414 1.61 -21.91 27.01
CA ALA A 414 2.25 -23.09 27.59
C ALA A 414 1.35 -24.34 27.69
N MET A 415 0.02 -24.18 27.79
CA MET A 415 -0.92 -25.29 27.98
C MET A 415 -2.15 -25.27 27.06
N TYR A 416 -2.35 -24.24 26.26
CA TYR A 416 -3.56 -24.06 25.45
C TYR A 416 -3.21 -23.52 24.08
N GLY A 417 -4.01 -23.87 23.06
CA GLY A 417 -3.90 -23.23 21.76
C GLY A 417 -5.08 -23.53 20.85
N THR A 418 -5.26 -22.70 19.84
CA THR A 418 -6.33 -22.85 18.84
C THR A 418 -5.74 -23.39 17.55
N LYS A 419 -6.04 -24.64 17.17
CA LYS A 419 -5.62 -25.21 15.88
C LYS A 419 -6.41 -24.59 14.73
N LEU A 420 -5.73 -24.31 13.61
CA LEU A 420 -6.34 -23.81 12.36
C LEU A 420 -7.39 -24.77 11.82
N GLU A 421 -7.14 -26.08 11.95
CA GLU A 421 -8.07 -27.13 11.56
C GLU A 421 -9.45 -27.01 12.22
N THR A 422 -9.50 -26.57 13.48
CA THR A 422 -10.78 -26.37 14.19
C THR A 422 -11.61 -25.26 13.56
N ILE A 423 -10.94 -24.25 13.01
CA ILE A 423 -11.57 -23.13 12.31
C ILE A 423 -12.09 -23.60 10.95
N ARG A 424 -11.28 -24.40 10.23
CA ARG A 424 -11.67 -25.01 8.94
C ARG A 424 -12.95 -25.84 9.07
N LYS A 425 -13.05 -26.69 10.10
CA LYS A 425 -14.25 -27.49 10.37
C LYS A 425 -15.52 -26.65 10.52
N ILE A 426 -15.44 -25.52 11.22
CA ILE A 426 -16.58 -24.60 11.35
C ILE A 426 -17.02 -24.07 9.98
N HIS A 427 -16.05 -23.71 9.13
CA HIS A 427 -16.34 -23.24 7.78
C HIS A 427 -16.94 -24.34 6.89
N GLU A 428 -16.48 -25.59 7.02
CA GLU A 428 -17.02 -26.75 6.29
C GLU A 428 -18.48 -27.05 6.66
N GLU A 429 -18.86 -26.79 7.92
CA GLU A 429 -20.24 -26.88 8.38
C GLU A 429 -21.13 -25.71 7.90
N GLY A 430 -20.57 -24.77 7.13
CA GLY A 430 -21.30 -23.60 6.61
C GLY A 430 -21.55 -22.52 7.66
N ARG A 431 -20.86 -22.56 8.80
CA ARG A 431 -20.98 -21.58 9.89
C ARG A 431 -19.84 -20.57 9.84
N MET A 432 -20.09 -19.38 10.37
CA MET A 432 -19.06 -18.36 10.55
C MET A 432 -18.33 -18.59 11.89
N ALA A 433 -17.01 -18.70 11.84
CA ALA A 433 -16.18 -18.82 13.03
C ALA A 433 -16.05 -17.45 13.71
N ILE A 434 -16.38 -17.33 14.99
CA ILE A 434 -16.14 -16.13 15.80
C ILE A 434 -14.89 -16.36 16.65
N LEU A 435 -13.91 -15.46 16.60
CA LEU A 435 -12.63 -15.55 17.29
C LEU A 435 -12.40 -14.34 18.19
N ASP A 436 -12.03 -14.54 19.46
CA ASP A 436 -11.61 -13.49 20.40
C ASP A 436 -10.10 -13.58 20.70
N VAL A 437 -9.30 -13.50 19.63
CA VAL A 437 -7.84 -13.71 19.61
C VAL A 437 -7.04 -12.43 19.85
N GLU A 438 -5.73 -12.56 20.00
CA GLU A 438 -4.82 -11.41 20.00
C GLU A 438 -4.54 -10.87 18.59
N PRO A 439 -4.16 -9.59 18.42
CA PRO A 439 -3.93 -8.97 17.10
C PRO A 439 -2.87 -9.68 16.24
N GLN A 440 -1.89 -10.32 16.88
CA GLN A 440 -0.82 -11.09 16.22
C GLN A 440 -1.39 -12.24 15.39
N ALA A 441 -2.53 -12.80 15.79
CA ALA A 441 -3.24 -13.85 15.05
C ALA A 441 -3.69 -13.38 13.65
N LEU A 442 -3.86 -12.06 13.43
CA LEU A 442 -4.20 -11.51 12.12
C LEU A 442 -3.14 -11.82 11.06
N LYS A 443 -1.87 -11.99 11.45
CA LYS A 443 -0.79 -12.33 10.53
C LYS A 443 -1.02 -13.67 9.83
N VAL A 444 -1.71 -14.59 10.50
CA VAL A 444 -2.07 -15.92 9.96
C VAL A 444 -3.47 -15.89 9.33
N LEU A 445 -4.43 -15.21 9.96
CA LEU A 445 -5.82 -15.20 9.49
C LEU A 445 -6.05 -14.37 8.23
N ARG A 446 -5.19 -13.41 7.89
CA ARG A 446 -5.41 -12.46 6.77
C ARG A 446 -5.17 -13.11 5.40
N THR A 447 -5.89 -14.18 5.10
CA THR A 447 -5.82 -14.92 3.83
C THR A 447 -7.22 -15.15 3.25
N ALA A 448 -7.29 -15.58 1.98
CA ALA A 448 -8.55 -15.96 1.34
C ALA A 448 -9.26 -17.12 2.04
N GLU A 449 -8.49 -18.02 2.67
CA GLU A 449 -8.98 -19.22 3.34
C GLU A 449 -9.91 -18.88 4.50
N PHE A 450 -9.48 -17.97 5.38
CA PHE A 450 -10.23 -17.56 6.56
C PHE A 450 -11.11 -16.33 6.29
N ALA A 451 -10.72 -15.48 5.32
CA ALA A 451 -11.46 -14.29 4.92
C ALA A 451 -12.01 -13.48 6.11
N PRO A 452 -11.16 -13.07 7.08
CA PRO A 452 -11.62 -12.51 8.34
C PRO A 452 -12.27 -11.13 8.16
N TYR A 453 -13.40 -10.90 8.81
CA TYR A 453 -13.99 -9.58 9.08
C TYR A 453 -13.55 -9.14 10.48
N LYS A 454 -12.73 -8.09 10.56
CA LYS A 454 -12.04 -7.68 11.80
C LYS A 454 -12.81 -6.54 12.43
N ILE A 455 -13.32 -6.79 13.63
CA ILE A 455 -14.05 -5.79 14.41
C ILE A 455 -13.28 -5.57 15.69
N THR A 456 -12.96 -4.32 15.97
CA THR A 456 -12.45 -3.94 17.28
C THR A 456 -13.59 -3.41 18.15
N SER A 457 -13.62 -3.82 19.41
CA SER A 457 -14.41 -3.17 20.44
C SER A 457 -13.49 -2.22 21.20
N GLN A 458 -13.68 -0.92 20.99
CA GLN A 458 -13.05 0.11 21.79
C GLN A 458 -13.99 0.47 22.95
N ASN A 459 -13.44 0.82 24.11
CA ASN A 459 -14.22 1.49 25.15
C ASN A 459 -13.87 2.97 25.11
N TYR A 460 -14.86 3.85 24.89
CA TYR A 460 -14.71 5.31 24.95
C TYR A 460 -15.32 5.86 26.25
N ILE A 461 -15.15 5.21 27.40
CA ILE A 461 -15.29 5.94 28.67
C ILE A 461 -14.06 6.86 28.82
N LEU A 462 -13.90 7.82 27.91
CA LEU A 462 -12.98 8.94 27.98
C LEU A 462 -13.52 10.11 27.15
N ASN A 463 -14.60 10.72 27.61
CA ASN A 463 -14.47 12.15 27.87
C ASN A 463 -13.90 12.26 29.29
N ILE A 464 -12.56 12.21 29.42
CA ILE A 464 -11.84 12.45 30.69
C ILE A 464 -12.25 13.80 31.32
N PHE A 465 -12.79 14.72 30.51
CA PHE A 465 -13.36 15.97 30.99
C PHE A 465 -14.70 15.82 31.74
N GLU A 466 -15.54 14.82 31.44
CA GLU A 466 -16.85 14.66 32.11
C GLU A 466 -16.77 13.82 33.39
N LEU A 467 -15.86 12.85 33.48
CA LEU A 467 -15.75 11.96 34.65
C LEU A 467 -15.05 12.60 35.85
N ASN A 468 -14.21 13.62 35.62
CA ASN A 468 -13.66 14.44 36.71
C ASN A 468 -14.74 15.21 37.48
N ARG A 469 -15.98 15.28 36.96
CA ARG A 469 -17.11 15.94 37.63
C ARG A 469 -17.79 15.09 38.69
N PHE A 470 -17.59 13.76 38.69
CA PHE A 470 -18.38 12.83 39.52
C PHE A 470 -17.62 12.09 40.64
N SER A 471 -16.31 12.33 40.84
CA SER A 471 -15.54 11.76 41.97
C SER A 471 -15.78 10.26 42.21
N ILE A 472 -15.94 9.47 41.15
CA ILE A 472 -16.00 8.01 41.26
C ILE A 472 -14.56 7.52 41.38
N LYS A 473 -14.22 6.93 42.53
CA LYS A 473 -12.91 6.33 42.78
C LYS A 473 -12.74 5.10 41.87
N PHE A 474 -12.11 5.28 40.72
CA PHE A 474 -11.69 4.16 39.87
C PHE A 474 -10.34 3.61 40.36
N ASP A 475 -10.19 2.29 40.31
CA ASP A 475 -8.99 1.52 40.66
C ASP A 475 -7.86 1.58 39.59
N GLY A 476 -7.96 2.53 38.65
CA GLY A 476 -7.07 2.65 37.50
C GLY A 476 -7.27 1.57 36.41
N SER A 477 -8.15 0.59 36.60
CA SER A 477 -8.39 -0.48 35.61
C SER A 477 -9.01 0.08 34.32
N LEU A 478 -9.89 1.07 34.42
CA LEU A 478 -10.50 1.71 33.26
C LEU A 478 -9.51 2.54 32.45
N GLU A 479 -8.59 3.23 33.13
CA GLU A 479 -7.50 3.98 32.49
C GLU A 479 -6.53 3.04 31.77
N ARG A 480 -6.19 1.90 32.39
CA ARG A 480 -5.39 0.85 31.73
C ARG A 480 -6.08 0.30 30.49
N LEU A 481 -7.37 -0.01 30.58
CA LEU A 481 -8.16 -0.52 29.45
C LEU A 481 -8.19 0.49 28.30
N ALA A 482 -8.38 1.78 28.60
CA ALA A 482 -8.37 2.82 27.58
C ALA A 482 -6.99 2.95 26.92
N LYS A 483 -5.92 2.99 27.72
CA LYS A 483 -4.55 3.02 27.21
C LYS A 483 -4.22 1.81 26.34
N GLU A 484 -4.60 0.60 26.76
CA GLU A 484 -4.43 -0.62 25.96
C GLU A 484 -5.22 -0.54 24.64
N SER A 485 -6.44 0.00 24.67
CA SER A 485 -7.27 0.17 23.47
C SER A 485 -6.64 1.17 22.49
N ASP A 486 -6.07 2.26 22.99
CA ASP A 486 -5.38 3.25 22.16
C ASP A 486 -4.08 2.70 21.57
N MET A 487 -3.28 1.97 22.37
CA MET A 487 -2.08 1.29 21.88
C MET A 487 -2.42 0.25 20.81
N LEU A 488 -3.50 -0.50 21.01
CA LEU A 488 -4.01 -1.47 20.03
C LEU A 488 -4.42 -0.79 18.73
N LYS A 489 -5.15 0.32 18.82
CA LYS A 489 -5.58 1.11 17.65
C LYS A 489 -4.40 1.74 16.91
N GLN A 490 -3.41 2.25 17.64
CA GLN A 490 -2.22 2.83 17.04
C GLN A 490 -1.40 1.78 16.27
N ALA A 491 -1.26 0.57 16.82
CA ALA A 491 -0.46 -0.48 16.22
C ALA A 491 -1.19 -1.23 15.09
N TYR A 492 -2.49 -1.48 15.23
CA TYR A 492 -3.24 -2.39 14.34
C TYR A 492 -4.48 -1.77 13.70
N GLY A 493 -4.75 -0.48 13.92
CA GLY A 493 -5.96 0.21 13.47
C GLY A 493 -6.24 0.09 11.98
N HIS A 494 -5.19 0.03 11.17
CA HIS A 494 -5.26 -0.13 9.72
C HIS A 494 -5.81 -1.50 9.27
N PHE A 495 -5.79 -2.51 10.15
CA PHE A 495 -6.40 -3.81 9.87
C PHE A 495 -7.89 -3.90 10.23
N PHE A 496 -8.45 -2.91 10.91
CA PHE A 496 -9.84 -2.98 11.38
C PHE A 496 -10.81 -2.66 10.25
N ASP A 497 -11.79 -3.54 10.04
CA ASP A 497 -12.88 -3.30 9.10
C ASP A 497 -14.01 -2.47 9.76
N LEU A 498 -14.15 -2.56 11.09
CA LEU A 498 -15.11 -1.80 11.88
C LEU A 498 -14.59 -1.57 13.32
N THR A 499 -14.88 -0.40 13.87
CA THR A 499 -14.66 -0.09 15.29
C THR A 499 -16.02 0.16 15.95
N ILE A 500 -16.35 -0.63 16.98
CA ILE A 500 -17.58 -0.48 17.78
C ILE A 500 -17.18 0.00 19.17
N VAL A 501 -17.95 0.95 19.70
CA VAL A 501 -17.76 1.43 21.07
C VAL A 501 -18.64 0.61 22.02
N ASN A 502 -18.02 -0.19 22.89
CA ASN A 502 -18.77 -1.02 23.84
C ASN A 502 -19.11 -0.25 25.12
N ASN A 503 -20.19 0.52 25.06
CA ASN A 503 -20.78 1.22 26.23
C ASN A 503 -21.95 0.45 26.83
N ASP A 504 -22.78 -0.12 25.96
CA ASP A 504 -23.91 -0.99 26.29
C ASP A 504 -23.80 -2.27 25.48
N LEU A 505 -24.05 -3.41 26.12
CA LEU A 505 -23.87 -4.70 25.48
C LEU A 505 -24.93 -4.94 24.40
N ASP A 506 -26.19 -4.64 24.67
CA ASP A 506 -27.30 -4.95 23.76
C ASP A 506 -27.19 -4.09 22.49
N GLU A 507 -26.84 -2.81 22.65
CA GLU A 507 -26.51 -1.94 21.51
C GLU A 507 -25.30 -2.46 20.72
N THR A 508 -24.25 -2.92 21.41
CA THR A 508 -23.05 -3.48 20.78
C THR A 508 -23.38 -4.73 19.97
N ILE A 509 -24.20 -5.64 20.52
CA ILE A 509 -24.66 -6.83 19.81
C ILE A 509 -25.49 -6.43 18.58
N ALA A 510 -26.42 -5.49 18.72
CA ALA A 510 -27.26 -5.04 17.61
C ALA A 510 -26.44 -4.42 16.48
N GLN A 511 -25.45 -3.57 16.81
CA GLN A 511 -24.52 -2.99 15.84
C GLN A 511 -23.69 -4.07 15.13
N LEU A 512 -23.22 -5.07 15.88
CA LEU A 512 -22.45 -6.18 15.36
C LEU A 512 -23.27 -7.05 14.40
N GLU A 513 -24.49 -7.41 14.78
CA GLU A 513 -25.42 -8.15 13.92
C GLU A 513 -25.71 -7.39 12.62
N ALA A 514 -25.99 -6.09 12.71
CA ALA A 514 -26.23 -5.24 11.54
C ALA A 514 -25.00 -5.15 10.63
N ALA A 515 -23.79 -5.09 11.20
CA ALA A 515 -22.55 -5.08 10.44
C ALA A 515 -22.33 -6.41 9.70
N ILE A 516 -22.54 -7.54 10.37
CA ILE A 516 -22.43 -8.87 9.77
C ILE A 516 -23.44 -9.02 8.62
N GLU A 517 -24.70 -8.65 8.82
CA GLU A 517 -25.74 -8.75 7.78
C GLU A 517 -25.40 -7.88 6.56
N ARG A 518 -24.92 -6.65 6.79
CA ARG A 518 -24.48 -5.76 5.70
C ARG A 518 -23.34 -6.37 4.88
N VAL A 519 -22.37 -6.99 5.54
CA VAL A 519 -21.24 -7.67 4.87
C VAL A 519 -21.73 -8.85 4.02
N HIS A 520 -22.78 -9.54 4.45
CA HIS A 520 -23.37 -10.63 3.68
C HIS A 520 -24.27 -10.19 2.53
N THR A 521 -24.71 -8.93 2.48
CA THR A 521 -25.69 -8.45 1.49
C THR A 521 -25.14 -7.41 0.51
N THR A 522 -23.90 -6.95 0.70
CA THR A 522 -23.29 -5.90 -0.11
C THR A 522 -21.99 -6.34 -0.78
N PRO A 523 -21.64 -5.78 -1.96
CA PRO A 523 -20.33 -6.02 -2.57
C PRO A 523 -19.19 -5.59 -1.65
N GLN A 524 -18.13 -6.39 -1.58
CA GLN A 524 -17.03 -6.17 -0.65
C GLN A 524 -15.72 -5.86 -1.37
N TRP A 525 -14.98 -4.89 -0.84
CA TRP A 525 -13.59 -4.68 -1.21
C TRP A 525 -12.70 -5.68 -0.45
N VAL A 526 -12.00 -6.53 -1.17
CA VAL A 526 -11.08 -7.53 -0.62
C VAL A 526 -9.69 -7.35 -1.22
N PRO A 527 -8.61 -7.74 -0.51
CA PRO A 527 -7.27 -7.73 -1.08
C PRO A 527 -7.21 -8.52 -2.39
N VAL A 528 -6.47 -8.01 -3.38
CA VAL A 528 -6.26 -8.70 -4.67
C VAL A 528 -5.62 -10.09 -4.45
N SER A 529 -4.73 -10.21 -3.47
CA SER A 529 -4.08 -11.47 -3.06
C SER A 529 -5.03 -12.54 -2.53
N TRP A 530 -6.30 -12.20 -2.29
CA TRP A 530 -7.31 -13.20 -1.88
C TRP A 530 -8.02 -13.83 -3.09
N VAL A 531 -7.81 -13.30 -4.28
CA VAL A 531 -8.49 -13.72 -5.52
C VAL A 531 -7.52 -14.32 -6.52
N TYR A 532 -6.30 -13.79 -6.59
CA TYR A 532 -5.28 -14.16 -7.58
C TYR A 532 -4.10 -14.90 -6.98
#